data_AF-A0A655WNL7-F1
#
_entry.id   AF-A0A655WNL7-F1
#
_cell.length_a   1.000
_cell.length_b   1.000
_cell.length_c   1.000
_cell.angle_alpha   90.00
_cell.angle_beta   90.00
_cell.angle_gamma   90.00
#
_symmetry.space_group_name_H-M   'P 1'
#
loop_
_entity.id
_entity.type
_entity.pdbx_description
1 polymer ?
#
loop_
_entity_poly.entity_id
_entity_poly.type
_entity_poly.pdbx_seq_one_letter_code
_entity_poly.pdbx_strand_id
1 'polypeptide(L)'
;MNEVKGVDFSILGLSETDKTTGVNFGLFFGASKVNQEMTGASLGLLNWNTGNTYGANLGFVNLTHDVKGANLSFVNYSEGNTLVDLGAANFSNTSTVQFGLFNKTEKIEGVQIGLINCADNGFFKCFPIINFAK
;
A
#
# COMPACT_ATOMS: atom_id res chain seq x y z
N MET A 1 -3.53 19.52 -9.18
CA MET A 1 -4.09 20.54 -8.25
C MET A 1 -3.41 20.38 -6.90
N ASN A 2 -3.24 21.42 -6.10
CA ASN A 2 -2.43 21.28 -4.89
C ASN A 2 -3.16 20.57 -3.74
N GLU A 3 -4.48 20.72 -3.64
CA GLU A 3 -5.26 20.09 -2.56
C GLU A 3 -6.68 19.75 -3.04
N VAL A 4 -7.16 18.55 -2.71
CA VAL A 4 -8.54 18.13 -2.92
C VAL A 4 -9.18 17.76 -1.59
N LYS A 5 -10.38 18.26 -1.33
CA LYS A 5 -11.23 17.87 -0.20
C LYS A 5 -12.55 17.35 -0.74
N GLY A 6 -12.89 16.11 -0.43
CA GLY A 6 -14.10 15.44 -0.92
C GLY A 6 -13.77 14.28 -1.85
N VAL A 7 -14.41 14.23 -3.02
CA VAL A 7 -14.21 13.14 -3.97
C VAL A 7 -13.43 13.65 -5.19
N ASP A 8 -12.29 13.04 -5.45
CA ASP A 8 -11.55 13.21 -6.70
C ASP A 8 -11.96 12.12 -7.68
N PHE A 9 -12.39 12.49 -8.88
CA PHE A 9 -12.81 11.56 -9.92
C PHE A 9 -11.79 11.54 -11.05
N SER A 10 -11.06 10.43 -11.18
CA SER A 10 -10.23 10.19 -12.37
C SER A 10 -11.10 9.48 -13.40
N ILE A 11 -11.66 10.24 -14.37
CA ILE A 11 -12.63 9.70 -15.34
C ILE A 11 -11.94 8.91 -16.45
N LEU A 12 -10.78 9.38 -16.93
CA LEU A 12 -9.92 8.69 -17.90
C LEU A 12 -8.48 9.22 -17.74
N GLY A 13 -7.59 8.42 -17.15
CA GLY A 13 -6.17 8.75 -17.01
C GLY A 13 -5.67 8.79 -15.57
N LEU A 14 -4.60 9.56 -15.36
CA LEU A 14 -3.95 9.76 -14.07
C LEU A 14 -4.40 11.10 -13.46
N SER A 15 -5.06 11.09 -12.30
CA SER A 15 -5.21 12.30 -11.49
C SER A 15 -3.94 12.52 -10.66
N GLU A 16 -3.43 13.75 -10.62
CA GLU A 16 -2.29 14.11 -9.78
C GLU A 16 -2.62 15.29 -8.84
N THR A 17 -2.41 15.04 -7.55
CA THR A 17 -2.61 16.01 -6.47
C THR A 17 -1.44 16.00 -5.50
N ASP A 18 -1.21 17.09 -4.76
CA ASP A 18 -0.22 17.05 -3.67
C ASP A 18 -0.85 16.50 -2.39
N LYS A 19 -2.06 16.97 -2.06
CA LYS A 19 -2.82 16.53 -0.89
C LYS A 19 -4.25 16.16 -1.25
N THR A 20 -4.74 15.05 -0.70
CA THR A 20 -6.13 14.63 -0.84
C THR A 20 -6.69 14.25 0.52
N THR A 21 -7.83 14.84 0.88
CA THR A 21 -8.63 14.46 2.04
C THR A 21 -10.02 14.04 1.59
N GLY A 22 -10.27 12.74 1.57
CA GLY A 22 -11.55 12.14 1.17
C GLY A 22 -11.36 10.88 0.35
N VAL A 23 -12.05 10.78 -0.79
CA VAL A 23 -12.02 9.59 -1.64
C VAL A 23 -11.41 9.93 -2.99
N ASN A 24 -10.34 9.26 -3.36
CA ASN A 24 -9.84 9.26 -4.73
C ASN A 24 -10.47 8.06 -5.46
N PHE A 25 -11.30 8.32 -6.47
CA PHE A 25 -12.06 7.29 -7.18
C PHE A 25 -11.71 7.27 -8.66
N GLY A 26 -10.91 6.29 -9.07
CA GLY A 26 -10.57 5.98 -10.45
C GLY A 26 -11.70 5.21 -11.13
N LEU A 27 -12.56 5.92 -11.87
CA LEU A 27 -13.54 5.31 -12.76
C LEU A 27 -12.84 4.74 -14.01
N PHE A 28 -13.36 3.64 -14.57
CA PHE A 28 -12.95 3.07 -15.88
C PHE A 28 -11.43 3.01 -16.12
N PHE A 29 -10.69 2.33 -15.25
CA PHE A 29 -9.23 2.17 -15.34
C PHE A 29 -8.39 3.37 -14.89
N GLY A 30 -8.98 4.31 -14.13
CA GLY A 30 -8.27 5.45 -13.57
C GLY A 30 -7.11 5.07 -12.64
N ALA A 31 -6.05 5.86 -12.71
CA ALA A 31 -4.93 5.86 -11.77
C ALA A 31 -4.94 7.18 -10.99
N SER A 32 -4.44 7.16 -9.77
CA SER A 32 -4.27 8.37 -8.96
C SER A 32 -2.84 8.48 -8.46
N LYS A 33 -2.35 9.71 -8.39
CA LYS A 33 -1.07 10.06 -7.78
C LYS A 33 -1.27 11.16 -6.73
N VAL A 34 -0.84 10.89 -5.51
CA VAL A 34 -0.84 11.86 -4.41
C VAL A 34 0.59 12.05 -3.93
N ASN A 35 1.14 13.25 -4.12
CA ASN A 35 2.58 13.48 -3.93
C ASN A 35 3.00 13.56 -2.45
N GLN A 36 2.15 14.09 -1.56
CA GLN A 36 2.53 14.40 -0.18
C GLN A 36 1.67 13.70 0.87
N GLU A 37 0.35 13.85 0.80
CA GLU A 37 -0.53 13.32 1.85
C GLU A 37 -1.89 12.88 1.30
N MET A 38 -2.23 11.62 1.52
CA MET A 38 -3.57 11.07 1.27
C MET A 38 -4.23 10.74 2.61
N THR A 39 -5.39 11.30 2.89
CA THR A 39 -6.23 10.96 4.03
C THR A 39 -7.59 10.47 3.52
N GLY A 40 -7.96 9.24 3.86
CA GLY A 40 -9.24 8.63 3.46
C GLY A 40 -9.07 7.36 2.64
N ALA A 41 -9.62 7.29 1.43
CA ALA A 41 -9.56 6.08 0.61
C ALA A 41 -9.16 6.38 -0.84
N SER A 42 -8.23 5.60 -1.39
CA SER A 42 -7.95 5.59 -2.83
C SER A 42 -8.43 4.28 -3.44
N LEU A 43 -9.19 4.38 -4.53
CA LEU A 43 -9.83 3.27 -5.23
C LEU A 43 -9.48 3.42 -6.72
N GLY A 44 -8.71 2.50 -7.29
CA GLY A 44 -8.28 2.62 -8.69
C GLY A 44 -7.48 1.41 -9.17
N LEU A 45 -7.08 1.39 -10.45
CA LEU A 45 -6.15 0.35 -10.91
C LEU A 45 -4.77 0.53 -10.30
N LEU A 46 -4.31 1.77 -10.26
CA LEU A 46 -3.03 2.16 -9.71
C LEU A 46 -3.25 3.30 -8.73
N ASN A 47 -2.91 3.08 -7.46
CA ASN A 47 -2.87 4.14 -6.46
C ASN A 47 -1.39 4.43 -6.17
N TRP A 48 -0.93 5.64 -6.47
CA TRP A 48 0.46 6.06 -6.30
C TRP A 48 0.58 7.17 -5.26
N ASN A 49 0.87 6.81 -4.00
CA ASN A 49 1.00 7.78 -2.91
C ASN A 49 2.46 7.88 -2.46
N THR A 50 3.20 8.89 -2.91
CA THR A 50 4.65 9.02 -2.63
C THR A 50 4.95 9.58 -1.25
N GLY A 51 3.95 10.03 -0.50
CA GLY A 51 4.09 10.55 0.86
C GLY A 51 3.33 9.72 1.88
N ASN A 52 2.71 10.39 2.85
CA ASN A 52 1.98 9.73 3.92
C ASN A 52 0.56 9.38 3.49
N THR A 53 0.15 8.14 3.77
CA THR A 53 -1.24 7.71 3.66
C THR A 53 -1.83 7.45 5.04
N TYR A 54 -2.95 8.11 5.32
CA TYR A 54 -3.79 7.89 6.50
C TYR A 54 -5.12 7.32 6.04
N GLY A 55 -5.18 6.00 5.84
CA GLY A 55 -6.38 5.34 5.35
C GLY A 55 -6.11 4.13 4.47
N ALA A 56 -6.96 3.89 3.48
CA ALA A 56 -6.95 2.66 2.70
C ALA A 56 -6.66 2.89 1.21
N ASN A 57 -5.82 2.04 0.62
CA ASN A 57 -5.60 1.98 -0.82
C ASN A 57 -6.13 0.66 -1.37
N LEU A 58 -7.14 0.72 -2.23
CA LEU A 58 -7.78 -0.43 -2.85
C LEU A 58 -7.52 -0.38 -4.35
N GLY A 59 -6.88 -1.41 -4.91
CA GLY A 59 -6.61 -1.40 -6.35
C GLY A 59 -6.02 -2.67 -6.92
N PHE A 60 -5.47 -2.57 -8.13
CA PHE A 60 -4.69 -3.67 -8.72
C PHE A 60 -3.22 -3.57 -8.30
N VAL A 61 -2.67 -2.35 -8.32
CA VAL A 61 -1.33 -2.03 -7.83
C VAL A 61 -1.40 -0.83 -6.88
N ASN A 62 -0.78 -0.95 -5.71
CA ASN A 62 -0.53 0.16 -4.81
C ASN A 62 0.98 0.45 -4.77
N LEU A 63 1.38 1.66 -5.15
CA LEU A 63 2.74 2.19 -4.99
C LEU A 63 2.69 3.23 -3.88
N THR A 64 3.23 2.92 -2.71
CA THR A 64 3.10 3.79 -1.53
C THR A 64 4.45 4.08 -0.86
N HIS A 65 4.52 5.10 -0.02
CA HIS A 65 5.64 5.30 0.89
C HIS A 65 5.27 4.81 2.29
N ASP A 66 4.68 5.68 3.12
CA ASP A 66 4.21 5.32 4.47
C ASP A 66 2.68 5.18 4.50
N VAL A 67 2.18 4.10 5.10
CA VAL A 67 0.75 3.78 5.18
C VAL A 67 0.33 3.47 6.60
N LYS A 68 -0.33 4.45 7.22
CA LYS A 68 -1.06 4.29 8.49
C LYS A 68 -2.50 3.89 8.19
N GLY A 69 -2.65 2.64 7.79
CA GLY A 69 -3.94 2.05 7.43
C GLY A 69 -3.72 0.74 6.67
N ALA A 70 -4.37 0.56 5.52
CA ALA A 70 -4.32 -0.70 4.81
C ALA A 70 -4.12 -0.54 3.29
N ASN A 71 -3.21 -1.30 2.73
CA ASN A 71 -3.09 -1.51 1.30
C ASN A 71 -3.74 -2.85 0.93
N LEU A 72 -4.73 -2.82 0.03
CA LEU A 72 -5.43 -3.99 -0.47
C LEU A 72 -5.34 -4.01 -1.99
N SER A 73 -4.52 -4.89 -2.56
CA SER A 73 -4.39 -4.97 -4.02
C SER A 73 -3.86 -6.32 -4.49
N PHE A 74 -3.64 -6.48 -5.80
CA PHE A 74 -2.91 -7.64 -6.29
C PHE A 74 -1.41 -7.52 -5.98
N VAL A 75 -0.83 -6.33 -6.13
CA VAL A 75 0.57 -6.03 -5.79
C VAL A 75 0.66 -4.76 -4.97
N ASN A 76 1.16 -4.88 -3.73
CA ASN A 76 1.52 -3.74 -2.90
C ASN A 76 3.05 -3.57 -2.91
N TYR A 77 3.52 -2.37 -3.25
CA TYR A 77 4.92 -1.99 -3.16
C TYR A 77 5.06 -0.69 -2.39
N SER A 78 5.73 -0.77 -1.23
CA SER A 78 5.91 0.33 -0.30
C SER A 78 7.37 0.61 -0.02
N GLU A 79 7.81 1.85 -0.16
CA GLU A 79 9.20 2.24 0.15
C GLU A 79 9.41 2.59 1.63
N GLY A 80 8.32 2.77 2.38
CA GLY A 80 8.32 3.12 3.80
C GLY A 80 7.66 2.08 4.69
N ASN A 81 6.98 2.57 5.73
CA ASN A 81 6.36 1.74 6.77
C ASN A 81 4.88 1.52 6.49
N THR A 82 4.43 0.27 6.56
CA THR A 82 3.03 -0.12 6.38
C THR A 82 2.49 -0.83 7.62
N LEU A 83 1.22 -0.57 7.95
CA LEU A 83 0.56 -1.31 9.03
C LEU A 83 -0.03 -2.64 8.53
N VAL A 84 -0.77 -2.60 7.42
CA VAL A 84 -1.43 -3.79 6.86
C VAL A 84 -1.30 -3.80 5.34
N ASP A 85 -0.66 -4.82 4.79
CA ASP A 85 -0.62 -5.08 3.35
C ASP A 85 -1.27 -6.43 3.03
N LEU A 86 -2.32 -6.41 2.21
CA LEU A 86 -3.03 -7.60 1.74
C LEU A 86 -2.97 -7.65 0.21
N GLY A 87 -2.44 -8.75 -0.33
CA GLY A 87 -2.36 -8.93 -1.78
C GLY A 87 -1.71 -10.22 -2.23
N ALA A 88 -1.57 -10.44 -3.54
CA ALA A 88 -0.86 -11.61 -4.02
C ALA A 88 0.64 -11.49 -3.75
N ALA A 89 1.20 -10.28 -3.93
CA ALA A 89 2.57 -9.96 -3.56
C ALA A 89 2.63 -8.64 -2.77
N ASN A 90 3.36 -8.65 -1.66
CA ASN A 90 3.59 -7.49 -0.82
C ASN A 90 5.09 -7.24 -0.66
N PHE A 91 5.50 -5.99 -0.88
CA PHE A 91 6.85 -5.50 -0.68
C PHE A 91 6.81 -4.23 0.16
N SER A 92 7.60 -4.18 1.22
CA SER A 92 7.74 -2.98 2.06
C SER A 92 9.17 -2.83 2.58
N ASN A 93 9.51 -1.67 3.15
CA ASN A 93 10.72 -1.54 3.95
C ASN A 93 10.46 -2.05 5.39
N THR A 94 9.37 -1.57 6.00
CA THR A 94 8.87 -2.08 7.29
C THR A 94 7.38 -2.42 7.18
N SER A 95 6.95 -3.53 7.77
CA SER A 95 5.52 -3.90 7.86
C SER A 95 5.14 -4.48 9.21
N THR A 96 3.96 -4.12 9.72
CA THR A 96 3.39 -4.82 10.89
C THR A 96 2.70 -6.13 10.48
N VAL A 97 1.81 -6.10 9.48
CA VAL A 97 1.10 -7.29 8.99
C VAL A 97 1.18 -7.36 7.46
N GLN A 98 1.63 -8.50 6.93
CA GLN A 98 1.46 -8.82 5.51
C GLN A 98 0.72 -10.14 5.33
N PHE A 99 -0.21 -10.18 4.37
CA PHE A 99 -0.88 -11.40 3.94
C PHE A 99 -0.83 -11.52 2.41
N GLY A 100 -0.33 -12.65 1.91
CA GLY A 100 -0.26 -12.86 0.47
C GLY A 100 0.37 -14.17 0.03
N LEU A 101 0.55 -14.38 -1.28
CA LEU A 101 1.31 -15.53 -1.76
C LEU A 101 2.80 -15.32 -1.51
N PHE A 102 3.26 -14.09 -1.71
CA PHE A 102 4.64 -13.68 -1.47
C PHE A 102 4.69 -12.39 -0.66
N ASN A 103 5.40 -12.43 0.47
CA ASN A 103 5.59 -11.30 1.37
C ASN A 103 7.09 -11.03 1.49
N LYS A 104 7.50 -9.77 1.35
CA LYS A 104 8.88 -9.34 1.56
C LYS A 104 8.93 -7.99 2.27
N THR A 105 9.73 -7.91 3.32
CA THR A 105 10.07 -6.66 3.98
C THR A 105 11.52 -6.66 4.43
N GLU A 106 12.12 -5.52 4.75
CA GLU A 106 13.41 -5.51 5.46
C GLU A 106 13.16 -5.81 6.96
N LYS A 107 12.16 -5.14 7.54
CA LYS A 107 11.76 -5.29 8.94
C LYS A 107 10.29 -5.69 9.11
N ILE A 108 10.03 -6.79 9.84
CA ILE A 108 8.70 -7.16 10.34
C ILE A 108 8.55 -6.63 11.77
N GLU A 109 7.39 -6.06 12.10
CA GLU A 109 7.02 -5.65 13.46
C GLU A 109 5.88 -6.48 14.05
N GLY A 110 5.19 -7.27 13.23
CA GLY A 110 4.16 -8.23 13.68
C GLY A 110 4.35 -9.58 13.00
N VAL A 111 3.55 -9.86 11.98
CA VAL A 111 3.49 -11.17 11.32
C VAL A 111 3.35 -11.06 9.81
N GLN A 112 3.97 -11.98 9.09
CA GLN A 112 3.69 -12.25 7.69
C GLN A 112 3.03 -13.62 7.55
N ILE A 113 1.98 -13.71 6.75
CA ILE A 113 1.29 -14.98 6.45
C ILE A 113 1.20 -15.13 4.94
N GLY A 114 1.71 -16.25 4.43
CA GLY A 114 1.79 -16.46 2.99
C GLY A 114 2.56 -17.68 2.59
N LEU A 115 2.53 -18.05 1.29
CA LEU A 115 3.29 -19.22 0.83
C LEU A 115 4.79 -19.03 1.04
N ILE A 116 5.30 -17.81 0.81
CA ILE A 116 6.68 -17.42 1.03
C ILE A 116 6.72 -16.06 1.75
N ASN A 117 7.42 -15.99 2.87
CA ASN A 117 7.51 -14.79 3.72
C ASN A 117 8.98 -14.47 4.02
N CYS A 118 9.49 -13.35 3.50
CA CYS A 118 10.88 -12.96 3.63
C CYS A 118 11.05 -11.67 4.45
N ALA A 119 11.97 -11.70 5.41
CA ALA A 119 12.38 -10.54 6.19
C ALA A 119 13.79 -10.67 6.76
N ASP A 120 14.57 -9.60 6.74
CA ASP A 120 15.95 -9.63 7.25
C ASP A 120 16.00 -9.83 8.76
N ASN A 121 15.00 -9.32 9.50
CA ASN A 121 14.82 -9.56 10.93
C ASN A 121 13.86 -10.71 11.26
N GLY A 122 13.43 -11.50 10.28
CA GLY A 122 12.51 -12.61 10.50
C GLY A 122 13.12 -13.75 11.31
N PHE A 123 12.26 -14.60 11.90
CA PHE A 123 12.64 -15.86 12.57
C PHE A 123 13.60 -16.67 11.69
N PHE A 124 13.30 -16.70 10.38
CA PHE A 124 14.25 -16.97 9.30
C PHE A 124 14.13 -15.90 8.21
N LYS A 125 15.23 -15.72 7.43
CA LYS A 125 15.25 -14.77 6.32
C LYS A 125 14.12 -14.98 5.32
N CYS A 126 13.76 -16.23 5.04
CA CYS A 126 12.54 -16.58 4.32
C CYS A 126 11.95 -17.86 4.94
N PHE A 127 10.65 -17.86 5.23
CA PHE A 127 9.94 -19.00 5.85
C PHE A 127 8.55 -19.20 5.22
N PRO A 128 8.10 -20.46 4.99
CA PRO A 128 6.80 -20.71 4.42
C PRO A 128 5.68 -20.54 5.45
N ILE A 129 4.47 -20.27 4.95
CA ILE A 129 3.20 -20.16 5.69
C ILE A 129 3.13 -18.95 6.64
N ILE A 130 4.10 -18.78 7.53
CA ILE A 130 4.12 -17.72 8.54
C ILE A 130 5.55 -17.22 8.75
N ASN A 131 5.78 -15.94 9.08
CA ASN A 131 7.06 -15.43 9.58
C ASN A 131 6.80 -14.28 10.56
N PHE A 132 7.72 -14.02 11.48
CA PHE A 132 7.61 -13.00 12.53
C PHE A 132 9.01 -12.55 12.94
N ALA A 133 9.14 -11.41 13.62
CA ALA A 133 10.43 -10.90 14.06
C ALA A 133 11.14 -11.86 15.04
N LYS A 134 12.46 -11.98 14.92
CA LYS A 134 13.30 -12.77 15.84
C LYS A 134 13.44 -12.11 17.22
#